data_AF-A0A226QKR8-F1
#
_entry.id   AF-A0A226QKR8-F1
#
_cell.length_a   1.000
_cell.length_b   1.000
_cell.length_c   1.000
_cell.angle_alpha   90.00
_cell.angle_beta   90.00
_cell.angle_gamma   90.00
#
_symmetry.space_group_name_H-M   'P 1'
#
loop_
_entity.id
_entity.type
_entity.pdbx_description
1 polymer ?
#
loop_
_entity_poly.entity_id
_entity_poly.type
_entity_poly.pdbx_seq_one_letter_code
_entity_poly.pdbx_strand_id
1 'polypeptide(L)'
;MTILPYILQDFNENGVYNNCQDELKIEFTDIIHAAITVGRRNWDDVLYHGIYSDYEVNFRTSLVQTFLTDNGNSRYLTVSGPYHTLDPREKGAINYFLGCTFAHLLTMKLFNINWIMHLDVYQAGLYGPNPVNITMNGESNRRPDFIGYDSSNRWAVIEAKGRTQFKRGDLARAKEQTENLKTINDEEPIFRLAIMSYLNNNMINIRISDPPKPND
;
A
#
# COMPACT_ATOMS: atom_id res chain seq x y z
N MET A 1 -5.31 19.00 -8.08
CA MET A 1 -4.35 18.04 -8.66
C MET A 1 -2.94 18.32 -8.19
N THR A 2 -2.29 17.30 -7.62
CA THR A 2 -0.90 17.31 -7.14
C THR A 2 -0.13 16.15 -7.75
N ILE A 3 1.20 16.22 -7.72
CA ILE A 3 2.09 15.22 -8.33
C ILE A 3 2.70 14.32 -7.25
N LEU A 4 2.63 13.01 -7.48
CA LEU A 4 3.30 11.98 -6.69
C LEU A 4 4.38 11.29 -7.55
N PRO A 5 5.67 11.54 -7.32
CA PRO A 5 6.73 10.87 -8.05
C PRO A 5 6.86 9.41 -7.60
N TYR A 6 7.04 8.51 -8.55
CA TYR A 6 7.28 7.09 -8.29
C TYR A 6 8.36 6.49 -9.17
N ILE A 7 8.95 5.40 -8.70
CA ILE A 7 9.89 4.57 -9.46
C ILE A 7 9.34 3.14 -9.47
N LEU A 8 9.23 2.56 -10.67
CA LEU A 8 9.06 1.12 -10.86
C LEU A 8 10.43 0.48 -11.07
N GLN A 9 10.72 -0.56 -10.31
CA GLN A 9 11.96 -1.32 -10.43
C GLN A 9 11.73 -2.82 -10.30
N ASP A 10 12.64 -3.61 -10.88
CA ASP A 10 12.61 -5.07 -10.88
C ASP A 10 11.41 -5.71 -11.61
N PHE A 11 10.63 -4.91 -12.36
CA PHE A 11 9.61 -5.45 -13.26
C PHE A 11 10.29 -6.12 -14.47
N ASN A 12 9.85 -7.34 -14.79
CA ASN A 12 10.42 -8.13 -15.89
C ASN A 12 10.21 -7.42 -17.25
N GLU A 13 11.26 -7.37 -18.07
CA GLU A 13 11.27 -6.71 -19.40
C GLU A 13 10.28 -7.33 -20.42
N ASN A 14 9.68 -8.48 -20.12
CA ASN A 14 8.64 -9.14 -20.93
C ASN A 14 7.20 -8.89 -20.41
N GLY A 15 7.04 -8.06 -19.39
CA GLY A 15 5.76 -7.78 -18.73
C GLY A 15 5.05 -6.52 -19.25
N VAL A 16 3.81 -6.30 -18.77
CA VAL A 16 2.99 -5.11 -19.06
C VAL A 16 3.62 -3.82 -18.50
N TYR A 17 4.50 -3.93 -17.50
CA TYR A 17 5.13 -2.81 -16.81
C TYR A 17 6.64 -2.84 -17.00
N ASN A 18 7.22 -1.68 -17.33
CA ASN A 18 8.65 -1.49 -17.47
C ASN A 18 9.21 -0.71 -16.28
N ASN A 19 10.48 -0.95 -15.97
CA ASN A 19 11.21 -0.12 -15.02
C ASN A 19 11.22 1.33 -15.50
N CYS A 20 10.79 2.25 -14.64
CA CYS A 20 10.69 3.66 -15.01
C CYS A 20 10.76 4.56 -13.77
N GLN A 21 11.02 5.83 -14.03
CA GLN A 21 10.76 6.91 -13.08
C GLN A 21 9.72 7.82 -13.74
N ASP A 22 8.61 8.05 -13.04
CA ASP A 22 7.48 8.79 -13.60
C ASP A 22 6.73 9.57 -12.50
N GLU A 23 5.75 10.36 -12.92
CA GLU A 23 4.96 11.27 -12.10
C GLU A 23 3.47 10.93 -12.22
N LEU A 24 2.84 10.55 -11.10
CA LEU A 24 1.40 10.31 -11.06
C LEU A 24 0.67 11.59 -10.65
N LYS A 25 -0.27 12.04 -11.49
CA LYS A 25 -1.21 13.12 -11.14
C LYS A 25 -2.35 12.55 -10.30
N ILE A 26 -2.57 13.12 -9.13
CA ILE A 26 -3.60 12.69 -8.19
C ILE A 26 -4.38 13.89 -7.65
N GLU A 27 -5.61 13.67 -7.24
CA GLU A 27 -6.36 14.60 -6.41
C GLU A 27 -6.19 14.26 -4.94
N PHE A 28 -6.30 15.25 -4.06
CA PHE A 28 -6.23 15.00 -2.61
C PHE A 28 -7.34 14.02 -2.16
N THR A 29 -8.49 14.05 -2.82
CA THR A 29 -9.60 13.11 -2.60
C THR A 29 -9.24 11.67 -2.97
N ASP A 30 -8.32 11.43 -3.91
CA ASP A 30 -7.85 10.08 -4.21
C ASP A 30 -7.11 9.49 -3.01
N ILE A 31 -6.32 10.32 -2.31
CA ILE A 31 -5.55 9.93 -1.11
C ILE A 31 -6.51 9.62 0.04
N ILE A 32 -7.53 10.46 0.24
CA ILE A 32 -8.55 10.25 1.27
C ILE A 32 -9.34 8.97 1.02
N HIS A 33 -9.76 8.74 -0.24
CA HIS A 33 -10.44 7.50 -0.61
C HIS A 33 -9.57 6.29 -0.27
N ALA A 34 -8.31 6.27 -0.72
CA ALA A 34 -7.38 5.19 -0.42
C ALA A 34 -7.13 5.01 1.09
N ALA A 35 -7.10 6.08 1.86
CA ALA A 35 -6.88 6.01 3.31
C ALA A 35 -8.06 5.33 4.02
N ILE A 36 -9.29 5.59 3.57
CA ILE A 36 -10.54 5.04 4.11
C ILE A 36 -10.70 3.57 3.73
N THR A 37 -10.38 3.19 2.49
CA THR A 37 -10.67 1.86 1.93
C THR A 37 -9.54 0.85 2.09
N VAL A 38 -8.31 1.28 2.42
CA VAL A 38 -7.18 0.36 2.57
C VAL A 38 -7.45 -0.69 3.65
N GLY A 39 -7.16 -1.95 3.31
CA GLY A 39 -7.33 -3.09 4.20
C GLY A 39 -8.74 -3.67 4.19
N ARG A 40 -9.59 -3.31 3.23
CA ARG A 40 -10.98 -3.78 3.05
C ARG A 40 -11.18 -4.35 1.63
N ARG A 41 -12.19 -5.21 1.46
CA ARG A 41 -12.57 -5.85 0.18
C ARG A 41 -13.61 -5.05 -0.60
N ASN A 42 -14.42 -4.27 0.10
CA ASN A 42 -15.52 -3.49 -0.44
C ASN A 42 -16.04 -2.50 0.63
N TRP A 43 -17.06 -1.71 0.26
CA TRP A 43 -17.71 -0.76 1.17
C TRP A 43 -18.48 -1.41 2.32
N ASP A 44 -19.03 -2.61 2.15
CA ASP A 44 -19.71 -3.32 3.23
C ASP A 44 -18.72 -3.61 4.38
N ASP A 45 -17.49 -4.02 4.04
CA ASP A 45 -16.42 -4.25 5.01
C ASP A 45 -15.92 -2.93 5.64
N VAL A 46 -15.93 -1.82 4.89
CA VAL A 46 -15.63 -0.48 5.45
C VAL A 46 -16.66 -0.08 6.51
N LEU A 47 -17.94 -0.33 6.25
CA LEU A 47 -19.06 0.10 7.09
C LEU A 47 -19.51 -0.95 8.12
N TYR A 48 -18.84 -2.10 8.15
CA TYR A 48 -19.25 -3.29 8.90
C TYR A 48 -19.47 -3.07 10.40
N HIS A 49 -18.75 -2.13 11.02
CA HIS A 49 -18.83 -1.85 12.46
C HIS A 49 -19.76 -0.69 12.84
N GLY A 50 -20.62 -0.23 11.92
CA GLY A 50 -21.59 0.83 12.17
C GLY A 50 -20.91 2.13 12.61
N ILE A 51 -21.31 2.70 13.75
CA ILE A 51 -20.77 3.98 14.23
C ILE A 51 -19.24 3.96 14.44
N TYR A 52 -18.65 2.81 14.73
CA TYR A 52 -17.20 2.70 14.87
C TYR A 52 -16.48 2.81 13.51
N SER A 53 -17.14 2.38 12.42
CA SER A 53 -16.66 2.65 11.06
C SER A 53 -16.67 4.15 10.75
N ASP A 54 -17.68 4.90 11.21
CA ASP A 54 -17.71 6.36 11.05
C ASP A 54 -16.53 7.04 11.78
N TYR A 55 -16.21 6.60 12.99
CA TYR A 55 -15.03 7.09 13.71
C TYR A 55 -13.72 6.71 13.02
N GLU A 56 -13.63 5.49 12.46
CA GLU A 56 -12.47 5.06 11.68
C GLU A 56 -12.29 5.91 10.41
N VAL A 57 -13.37 6.17 9.67
CA VAL A 57 -13.38 7.05 8.48
C VAL A 57 -12.90 8.45 8.86
N ASN A 58 -13.44 9.03 9.93
CA ASN A 58 -13.04 10.35 10.43
C ASN A 58 -11.58 10.38 10.85
N PHE A 59 -11.10 9.34 11.54
CA PHE A 59 -9.70 9.21 11.94
C PHE A 59 -8.76 9.17 10.74
N ARG A 60 -9.03 8.30 9.75
CA ARG A 60 -8.19 8.15 8.54
C ARG A 60 -8.17 9.42 7.69
N THR A 61 -9.33 10.05 7.54
CA THR A 61 -9.47 11.33 6.83
C THR A 61 -8.68 12.43 7.53
N SER A 62 -8.86 12.58 8.84
CA SER A 62 -8.17 13.60 9.64
C SER A 62 -6.66 13.39 9.64
N LEU A 63 -6.19 12.14 9.70
CA LEU A 63 -4.77 11.81 9.65
C LEU A 63 -4.13 12.33 8.36
N VAL A 64 -4.73 12.03 7.20
CA VAL A 64 -4.23 12.50 5.90
C VAL A 64 -4.27 14.03 5.82
N GLN A 65 -5.39 14.65 6.15
CA GLN A 65 -5.55 16.11 6.11
C GLN A 65 -4.61 16.86 7.06
N THR A 66 -4.29 16.25 8.20
CA THR A 66 -3.41 16.85 9.19
C THR A 66 -1.96 16.82 8.75
N PHE A 67 -1.50 15.71 8.16
CA PHE A 67 -0.07 15.45 7.94
C PHE A 67 0.40 15.59 6.49
N LEU A 68 -0.51 15.69 5.52
CA LEU A 68 -0.20 15.91 4.12
C LEU A 68 -0.76 17.25 3.63
N THR A 69 -0.09 17.85 2.66
CA THR A 69 -0.53 19.08 2.00
C THR A 69 -0.03 19.15 0.56
N ASP A 70 -0.89 19.63 -0.31
CA ASP A 70 -0.60 20.06 -1.68
C ASP A 70 -0.72 21.59 -1.85
N ASN A 71 -0.94 22.32 -0.75
CA ASN A 71 -1.22 23.76 -0.73
C ASN A 71 0.02 24.65 -0.54
N GLY A 72 1.22 24.08 -0.56
CA GLY A 72 2.46 24.86 -0.67
C GLY A 72 2.70 25.28 -2.12
N ASN A 73 3.60 26.22 -2.41
CA ASN A 73 4.02 26.59 -3.77
C ASN A 73 4.71 25.44 -4.57
N SER A 74 4.47 24.19 -4.19
CA SER A 74 4.98 22.95 -4.75
C SER A 74 3.87 22.29 -5.57
N ARG A 75 4.19 21.89 -6.80
CA ARG A 75 3.32 21.01 -7.60
C ARG A 75 3.21 19.58 -7.06
N TYR A 76 4.05 19.24 -6.07
CA TYR A 76 4.18 17.92 -5.49
C TYR A 76 3.51 17.81 -4.13
N LEU A 77 3.04 16.60 -3.80
CA LEU A 77 2.52 16.27 -2.49
C LEU A 77 3.65 16.31 -1.44
N THR A 78 3.40 17.02 -0.34
CA THR A 78 4.37 17.19 0.75
C THR A 78 3.75 16.88 2.10
N VAL A 79 4.60 16.70 3.12
CA VAL A 79 4.15 16.70 4.51
C VAL A 79 3.84 18.13 4.99
N SER A 80 2.87 18.26 5.89
CA SER A 80 2.44 19.55 6.45
C SER A 80 3.28 20.01 7.66
N GLY A 81 3.04 21.23 8.13
CA GLY A 81 3.67 21.80 9.34
C GLY A 81 3.61 20.88 10.58
N PRO A 82 2.44 20.38 11.00
CA PRO A 82 2.29 19.48 12.14
C PRO A 82 3.16 18.21 12.09
N TYR A 83 3.47 17.70 10.90
CA TYR A 83 4.34 16.53 10.79
C TYR A 83 5.74 16.78 11.35
N HIS A 84 6.25 18.01 11.24
CA HIS A 84 7.60 18.34 11.68
C HIS A 84 7.75 18.34 13.20
N THR A 85 6.67 18.62 13.95
CA THR A 85 6.67 18.70 15.41
C THR A 85 6.50 17.35 16.10
N LEU A 86 6.17 16.29 15.36
CA LEU A 86 6.03 14.93 15.90
C LEU A 86 7.36 14.34 16.39
N ASP A 87 7.30 13.55 17.45
CA ASP A 87 8.42 12.74 17.88
C ASP A 87 8.71 11.59 16.86
N PRO A 88 9.88 10.96 16.89
CA PRO A 88 10.22 9.87 15.97
C PRO A 88 9.23 8.69 15.97
N ARG A 89 8.61 8.35 17.11
CA ARG A 89 7.65 7.24 17.20
C ARG A 89 6.30 7.62 16.59
N GLU A 90 5.80 8.81 16.88
CA GLU A 90 4.63 9.37 16.20
C GLU A 90 4.84 9.43 14.68
N LYS A 91 5.99 9.93 14.22
CA LYS A 91 6.35 9.88 12.79
C LYS A 91 6.33 8.45 12.25
N GLY A 92 6.81 7.48 13.03
CA GLY A 92 6.72 6.06 12.67
C GLY A 92 5.28 5.61 12.45
N ALA A 93 4.38 5.92 13.38
CA ALA A 93 2.96 5.57 13.28
C ALA A 93 2.26 6.26 12.11
N ILE A 94 2.48 7.57 11.91
CA ILE A 94 1.89 8.31 10.78
C ILE A 94 2.41 7.75 9.45
N ASN A 95 3.72 7.51 9.33
CA ASN A 95 4.28 6.92 8.12
C ASN A 95 3.74 5.51 7.87
N TYR A 96 3.47 4.71 8.89
CA TYR A 96 2.82 3.40 8.72
C TYR A 96 1.45 3.54 8.03
N PHE A 97 0.57 4.40 8.54
CA PHE A 97 -0.75 4.65 7.93
C PHE A 97 -0.65 5.23 6.51
N LEU A 98 0.25 6.19 6.30
CA LEU A 98 0.50 6.76 4.98
C LEU A 98 1.07 5.73 4.00
N GLY A 99 1.97 4.85 4.45
CA GLY A 99 2.51 3.77 3.64
C GLY A 99 1.43 2.82 3.14
N CYS A 100 0.50 2.42 4.02
CA CYS A 100 -0.67 1.63 3.64
C CYS A 100 -1.57 2.39 2.65
N THR A 101 -1.84 3.66 2.93
CA THR A 101 -2.65 4.54 2.08
C THR A 101 -2.08 4.65 0.66
N PHE A 102 -0.78 4.92 0.54
CA PHE A 102 -0.11 5.04 -0.76
C PHE A 102 0.00 3.70 -1.48
N ALA A 103 0.21 2.59 -0.76
CA ALA A 103 0.15 1.27 -1.37
C ALA A 103 -1.21 1.05 -2.04
N HIS A 104 -2.30 1.33 -1.33
CA HIS A 104 -3.65 1.21 -1.90
C HIS A 104 -3.89 2.17 -3.07
N LEU A 105 -3.52 3.44 -2.94
CA LEU A 105 -3.66 4.43 -4.01
C LEU A 105 -2.97 3.96 -5.31
N LEU A 106 -1.75 3.45 -5.20
CA LEU A 106 -0.97 3.04 -6.37
C LEU A 106 -1.47 1.74 -6.97
N THR A 107 -1.94 0.79 -6.17
CA THR A 107 -2.55 -0.45 -6.68
C THR A 107 -3.80 -0.14 -7.52
N MET A 108 -4.60 0.83 -7.09
CA MET A 108 -5.77 1.30 -7.86
C MET A 108 -5.34 1.99 -9.16
N LYS A 109 -4.43 2.97 -9.07
CA LYS A 109 -4.09 3.86 -10.19
C LYS A 109 -3.19 3.21 -11.23
N LEU A 110 -2.32 2.29 -10.84
CA LEU A 110 -1.31 1.69 -11.74
C LEU A 110 -1.60 0.23 -12.09
N PHE A 111 -2.19 -0.55 -11.17
CA PHE A 111 -2.29 -2.01 -11.32
C PHE A 111 -3.74 -2.52 -11.46
N ASN A 112 -4.73 -1.62 -11.50
CA ASN A 112 -6.14 -1.97 -11.60
C ASN A 112 -6.62 -2.93 -10.49
N ILE A 113 -6.05 -2.78 -9.29
CA ILE A 113 -6.42 -3.51 -8.07
C ILE A 113 -7.18 -2.51 -7.18
N ASN A 114 -8.51 -2.58 -7.26
CA ASN A 114 -9.40 -1.58 -6.65
C ASN A 114 -9.56 -1.73 -5.14
N TRP A 115 -9.18 -2.87 -4.57
CA TRP A 115 -9.27 -3.16 -3.15
C TRP A 115 -8.06 -3.98 -2.74
N ILE A 116 -7.41 -3.58 -1.65
CA ILE A 116 -6.39 -4.40 -0.99
C ILE A 116 -6.84 -4.69 0.44
N MET A 117 -6.77 -5.97 0.80
CA MET A 117 -7.30 -6.57 2.02
C MET A 117 -6.16 -6.87 2.98
N HIS A 118 -6.33 -6.55 4.27
CA HIS A 118 -5.36 -6.98 5.29
C HIS A 118 -5.33 -8.51 5.33
N LEU A 119 -4.20 -9.12 4.98
CA LEU A 119 -4.12 -10.57 4.79
C LEU A 119 -4.63 -11.31 6.04
N ASP A 120 -4.15 -10.94 7.22
CA ASP A 120 -4.48 -11.64 8.46
C ASP A 120 -5.96 -11.49 8.85
N VAL A 121 -6.57 -10.35 8.54
CA VAL A 121 -8.00 -10.08 8.81
C VAL A 121 -8.88 -11.00 7.97
N TYR A 122 -8.55 -11.15 6.68
CA TYR A 122 -9.34 -11.96 5.75
C TYR A 122 -9.03 -13.44 5.87
N GLN A 123 -7.80 -13.82 6.25
CA GLN A 123 -7.48 -15.21 6.54
C GLN A 123 -8.19 -15.68 7.83
N ALA A 124 -8.33 -14.79 8.82
CA ALA A 124 -9.07 -15.09 10.05
C ALA A 124 -10.61 -15.04 9.88
N GLY A 125 -11.12 -14.65 8.71
CA GLY A 125 -12.56 -14.59 8.45
C GLY A 125 -13.30 -13.51 9.26
N LEU A 126 -12.63 -12.39 9.56
CA LEU A 126 -13.23 -11.34 10.39
C LEU A 126 -14.31 -10.51 9.66
N TYR A 127 -14.35 -10.57 8.32
CA TYR A 127 -15.34 -9.89 7.46
C TYR A 127 -16.14 -10.86 6.59
N GLY A 128 -16.99 -11.66 7.24
CA GLY A 128 -17.97 -12.55 6.61
C GLY A 128 -17.52 -14.00 6.46
N PRO A 129 -18.42 -14.88 5.94
CA PRO A 129 -18.09 -16.27 5.68
C PRO A 129 -17.14 -16.35 4.47
N ASN A 130 -16.23 -17.31 4.47
CA ASN A 130 -15.17 -17.55 3.46
C ASN A 130 -13.86 -16.79 3.73
N PRO A 131 -13.08 -17.24 4.74
CA PRO A 131 -11.71 -16.79 4.89
C PRO A 131 -10.87 -17.14 3.65
N VAL A 132 -9.85 -16.34 3.38
CA VAL A 132 -8.87 -16.68 2.34
C VAL A 132 -7.94 -17.78 2.83
N ASN A 133 -7.67 -18.76 1.97
CA ASN A 133 -6.68 -19.78 2.22
C ASN A 133 -5.35 -19.32 1.63
N ILE A 134 -4.26 -19.51 2.36
CA ILE A 134 -2.92 -19.20 1.86
C ILE A 134 -1.98 -20.38 2.07
N THR A 135 -1.03 -20.53 1.16
CA THR A 135 0.14 -21.40 1.34
C THR A 135 1.37 -20.52 1.43
N MET A 136 2.24 -20.78 2.41
CA MET A 136 3.52 -20.09 2.57
C MET A 136 4.67 -20.91 1.98
N ASN A 137 5.75 -20.25 1.59
CA ASN A 137 7.01 -20.88 1.19
C ASN A 137 7.80 -21.29 2.44
N GLY A 138 8.04 -22.59 2.59
CA GLY A 138 8.82 -23.17 3.69
C GLY A 138 8.23 -22.89 5.08
N GLU A 139 9.10 -22.74 6.07
CA GLU A 139 8.75 -22.49 7.49
C GLU A 139 8.64 -20.99 7.85
N SER A 140 8.68 -20.08 6.86
CA SER A 140 8.66 -18.64 7.14
C SER A 140 7.29 -18.17 7.64
N ASN A 141 7.27 -17.58 8.84
CA ASN A 141 6.08 -16.92 9.39
C ASN A 141 5.98 -15.42 9.03
N ARG A 142 6.87 -14.91 8.16
CA ARG A 142 6.84 -13.50 7.74
C ARG A 142 5.85 -13.31 6.60
N ARG A 143 4.69 -12.79 6.96
CA ARG A 143 3.54 -12.62 6.08
C ARG A 143 3.52 -11.22 5.48
N PRO A 144 3.03 -11.06 4.24
CA PRO A 144 2.84 -9.75 3.65
C PRO A 144 1.64 -9.02 4.26
N ASP A 145 1.65 -7.69 4.20
CA ASP A 145 0.63 -6.82 4.79
C ASP A 145 -0.75 -7.02 4.13
N PHE A 146 -0.79 -7.12 2.79
CA PHE A 146 -2.04 -7.14 2.02
C PHE A 146 -2.07 -8.15 0.88
N ILE A 147 -3.30 -8.48 0.49
CA ILE A 147 -3.63 -9.17 -0.75
C ILE A 147 -4.71 -8.39 -1.51
N GLY A 148 -4.79 -8.54 -2.82
CA GLY A 148 -5.83 -7.91 -3.63
C GLY A 148 -6.09 -8.69 -4.91
N TYR A 149 -7.11 -8.31 -5.67
CA TYR A 149 -7.39 -8.91 -6.97
C TYR A 149 -7.61 -7.81 -8.02
N ASP A 150 -7.19 -8.09 -9.24
CA ASP A 150 -7.47 -7.24 -10.39
C ASP A 150 -8.88 -7.48 -10.96
N SER A 151 -9.25 -6.75 -12.01
CA SER A 151 -10.55 -6.93 -12.68
C SER A 151 -10.77 -8.31 -13.31
N SER A 152 -9.72 -9.11 -13.46
CA SER A 152 -9.76 -10.47 -13.98
C SER A 152 -9.72 -11.52 -12.86
N ASN A 153 -9.94 -11.11 -11.61
CA ASN A 153 -9.89 -11.93 -10.39
C ASN A 153 -8.54 -12.60 -10.14
N ARG A 154 -7.44 -12.03 -10.65
CA ARG A 154 -6.10 -12.56 -10.43
C ARG A 154 -5.49 -11.92 -9.19
N TRP A 155 -4.89 -12.74 -8.33
CA TRP A 155 -4.36 -12.30 -7.06
C TRP A 155 -3.09 -11.45 -7.17
N ALA A 156 -2.94 -10.52 -6.25
CA ALA A 156 -1.72 -9.77 -6.00
C ALA A 156 -1.39 -9.82 -4.51
N VAL A 157 -0.10 -9.87 -4.20
CA VAL A 157 0.44 -9.73 -2.85
C VAL A 157 1.11 -8.37 -2.74
N ILE A 158 0.89 -7.66 -1.65
CA ILE A 158 1.42 -6.31 -1.46
C ILE A 158 2.02 -6.18 -0.05
N GLU A 159 3.25 -5.69 0.02
CA GLU A 159 3.89 -5.25 1.26
C GLU A 159 4.02 -3.73 1.25
N ALA A 160 3.54 -3.07 2.32
CA ALA A 160 3.53 -1.61 2.41
C ALA A 160 4.53 -1.12 3.44
N LYS A 161 5.32 -0.10 3.08
CA LYS A 161 6.29 0.51 4.00
C LYS A 161 6.30 2.02 3.86
N GLY A 162 5.87 2.73 4.91
CA GLY A 162 6.17 4.15 5.03
C GLY A 162 7.42 4.39 5.86
N ARG A 163 8.30 5.28 5.39
CA ARG A 163 9.55 5.64 6.04
C ARG A 163 9.80 7.14 5.99
N THR A 164 10.58 7.65 6.93
CA THR A 164 11.07 9.03 6.87
C THR A 164 12.12 9.23 5.77
N GLN A 165 12.83 8.17 5.39
CA GLN A 165 13.88 8.20 4.37
C GLN A 165 13.94 6.87 3.62
N PHE A 166 14.40 6.90 2.38
CA PHE A 166 14.61 5.69 1.61
C PHE A 166 15.82 4.89 2.11
N LYS A 167 15.63 3.58 2.31
CA LYS A 167 16.71 2.63 2.55
C LYS A 167 16.52 1.42 1.66
N ARG A 168 17.51 1.12 0.81
CA ARG A 168 17.48 -0.04 -0.10
C ARG A 168 17.21 -1.36 0.62
N GLY A 169 17.82 -1.55 1.78
CA GLY A 169 17.62 -2.76 2.59
C GLY A 169 16.20 -2.92 3.16
N ASP A 170 15.46 -1.83 3.36
CA ASP A 170 14.06 -1.93 3.80
C ASP A 170 13.15 -2.35 2.64
N LEU A 171 13.41 -1.85 1.42
CA LEU A 171 12.69 -2.27 0.23
C LEU A 171 13.00 -3.74 -0.11
N ALA A 172 14.26 -4.16 -0.03
CA ALA A 172 14.65 -5.55 -0.27
C ALA A 172 13.93 -6.53 0.68
N ARG A 173 13.89 -6.22 1.98
CA ARG A 173 13.13 -7.03 2.95
C ARG A 173 11.64 -7.05 2.65
N ALA A 174 11.07 -5.93 2.20
CA ALA A 174 9.66 -5.90 1.82
C ALA A 174 9.38 -6.83 0.63
N LYS A 175 10.30 -6.90 -0.35
CA LYS A 175 10.21 -7.89 -1.46
C LYS A 175 10.24 -9.32 -0.94
N GLU A 176 11.22 -9.66 -0.10
CA GLU A 176 11.32 -10.99 0.51
C GLU A 176 10.03 -11.38 1.27
N GLN A 177 9.37 -10.42 1.93
CA GLN A 177 8.09 -10.66 2.61
C GLN A 177 6.97 -11.04 1.62
N THR A 178 6.91 -10.39 0.45
CA THR A 178 5.92 -10.74 -0.58
C THR A 178 6.19 -12.11 -1.21
N GLU A 179 7.45 -12.53 -1.33
CA GLU A 179 7.85 -13.83 -1.88
C GLU A 179 7.50 -15.00 -0.95
N ASN A 180 7.34 -14.76 0.36
CA ASN A 180 7.00 -15.82 1.31
C ASN A 180 5.60 -16.40 1.11
N LEU A 181 4.67 -15.66 0.50
CA LEU A 181 3.33 -16.18 0.23
C LEU A 181 3.32 -16.92 -1.11
N LYS A 182 3.11 -18.23 -1.12
CA LYS A 182 3.10 -19.03 -2.35
C LYS A 182 1.80 -18.87 -3.14
N THR A 183 0.67 -19.24 -2.56
CA THR A 183 -0.65 -19.22 -3.20
C THR A 183 -1.71 -18.59 -2.31
N ILE A 184 -2.74 -18.03 -2.95
CA ILE A 184 -3.99 -17.56 -2.32
C ILE A 184 -5.12 -18.33 -2.98
N ASN A 185 -5.90 -19.08 -2.20
CA ASN A 185 -6.94 -19.99 -2.71
C ASN A 185 -6.43 -20.87 -3.87
N ASP A 186 -5.25 -21.47 -3.67
CA ASP A 186 -4.55 -22.35 -4.64
C ASP A 186 -4.10 -21.68 -5.95
N GLU A 187 -4.23 -20.36 -6.07
CA GLU A 187 -3.76 -19.58 -7.21
C GLU A 187 -2.47 -18.81 -6.89
N GLU A 188 -1.55 -18.77 -7.84
CA GLU A 188 -0.33 -17.97 -7.73
C GLU A 188 -0.62 -16.48 -8.00
N PRO A 189 -0.12 -15.56 -7.15
CA PRO A 189 -0.23 -14.13 -7.40
C PRO A 189 0.47 -13.69 -8.69
N ILE A 190 -0.18 -12.84 -9.48
CA ILE A 190 0.39 -12.23 -10.68
C ILE A 190 1.34 -11.07 -10.39
N PHE A 191 1.22 -10.48 -9.19
CA PHE A 191 2.09 -9.40 -8.70
C PHE A 191 2.50 -9.66 -7.24
N ARG A 192 3.71 -9.23 -6.90
CA ARG A 192 4.31 -9.32 -5.56
C ARG A 192 4.89 -7.95 -5.17
N LEU A 193 4.01 -6.97 -5.02
CA LEU A 193 4.41 -5.56 -4.93
C LEU A 193 4.97 -5.19 -3.55
N ALA A 194 6.26 -4.87 -3.48
CA ALA A 194 6.84 -4.13 -2.37
C ALA A 194 6.73 -2.62 -2.64
N ILE A 195 5.86 -1.93 -1.91
CA ILE A 195 5.60 -0.50 -2.09
C ILE A 195 6.13 0.29 -0.90
N MET A 196 7.08 1.18 -1.15
CA MET A 196 7.68 2.03 -0.14
C MET A 196 7.43 3.50 -0.42
N SER A 197 6.77 4.19 0.53
CA SER A 197 6.70 5.65 0.57
C SER A 197 7.80 6.23 1.48
N TYR A 198 8.43 7.31 1.05
CA TYR A 198 9.46 7.99 1.82
C TYR A 198 9.51 9.49 1.56
N LEU A 199 10.16 10.23 2.47
CA LEU A 199 10.37 11.66 2.29
C LEU A 199 11.70 11.96 1.61
N ASN A 200 11.69 12.93 0.72
CA ASN A 200 12.87 13.61 0.20
C ASN A 200 12.58 15.11 0.19
N ASN A 201 13.28 15.89 1.01
CA ASN A 201 13.02 17.33 1.18
C ASN A 201 11.52 17.65 1.39
N ASN A 202 10.87 16.95 2.33
CA ASN A 202 9.44 17.03 2.65
C ASN A 202 8.48 16.51 1.57
N MET A 203 8.96 16.18 0.36
CA MET A 203 8.14 15.61 -0.71
C MET A 203 7.92 14.12 -0.48
N ILE A 204 6.68 13.67 -0.71
CA ILE A 204 6.37 12.23 -0.75
C ILE A 204 6.95 11.64 -2.03
N ASN A 205 7.72 10.57 -1.90
CA ASN A 205 8.28 9.81 -3.00
C ASN A 205 7.96 8.34 -2.81
N ILE A 206 7.76 7.62 -3.92
CA ILE A 206 7.41 6.20 -3.91
C ILE A 206 8.46 5.39 -4.67
N ARG A 207 8.78 4.20 -4.16
CA ARG A 207 9.38 3.11 -4.94
C ARG A 207 8.48 1.89 -4.88
N ILE A 208 8.21 1.30 -6.03
CA ILE A 208 7.50 0.04 -6.18
C ILE A 208 8.48 -0.96 -6.78
N SER A 209 8.54 -2.13 -6.18
CA SER A 209 9.28 -3.25 -6.71
C SER A 209 8.40 -4.48 -6.80
N ASP A 210 8.43 -5.15 -7.95
CA ASP A 210 7.87 -6.47 -8.13
C ASP A 210 9.06 -7.43 -8.26
N PRO A 211 9.32 -8.33 -7.30
CA PRO A 211 10.41 -9.28 -7.43
C PRO A 211 10.17 -10.20 -8.63
N PRO A 212 11.25 -10.63 -9.31
CA PRO A 212 11.13 -11.72 -10.26
C PRO A 212 10.56 -12.96 -9.55
N LYS A 213 9.83 -13.79 -10.30
CA LYS A 213 9.23 -15.02 -9.76
C LYS A 213 10.27 -15.80 -8.94
N PRO A 214 9.93 -16.33 -7.75
CA PRO A 214 10.79 -17.28 -7.07
C PRO A 214 11.13 -18.41 -8.06
N ASN A 215 12.41 -18.73 -8.22
CA ASN A 215 12.79 -19.88 -9.05
C ASN A 215 12.19 -21.14 -8.40
N ASP A 216 11.47 -21.94 -9.19
CA ASP A 216 10.99 -23.28 -8.80
C ASP A 216 12.15 -24.23 -8.49
#